data_AF-A0A7U9X049-F1
#
_entry.id   AF-A0A7U9X049-F1
#
_cell.length_a   1.000
_cell.length_b   1.000
_cell.length_c   1.000
_cell.angle_alpha   90.00
_cell.angle_beta   90.00
_cell.angle_gamma   90.00
#
_symmetry.space_group_name_H-M   'P 1'
#
loop_
_entity.id
_entity.type
_entity.pdbx_description
1 polymer ?
#
loop_
_entity_poly.entity_id
_entity_poly.type
_entity_poly.pdbx_seq_one_letter_code
_entity_poly.pdbx_strand_id
1 'polypeptide(L)'
;MIKLNKEHTYAQICKILGWEQKAGNSKKAQLKEIESAYEFYHPINKKTNKPKKTYIFTRKIRDVVEPSKSNCGGAHNTKNIQSMIDYLQEKFDLDNN
;
A
#
# COMPACT_ATOMS: atom_id res chain seq x y z
N MET A 1 17.68 8.72 5.55
CA MET A 1 17.97 7.77 4.45
C MET A 1 18.07 6.36 4.99
N ILE A 2 17.41 5.40 4.34
CA ILE A 2 17.39 3.99 4.78
C ILE A 2 18.79 3.39 4.60
N LYS A 3 19.32 2.76 5.67
CA LYS A 3 20.64 2.10 5.61
C LYS A 3 20.52 0.79 4.82
N LEU A 4 21.30 0.65 3.76
CA LEU A 4 21.37 -0.57 2.95
C LEU A 4 22.06 -1.70 3.73
N ASN A 5 21.79 -2.95 3.35
CA ASN A 5 22.35 -4.18 3.93
C ASN A 5 22.12 -4.33 5.45
N LYS A 6 21.10 -3.65 5.98
CA LYS A 6 20.67 -3.73 7.36
C LYS A 6 19.21 -4.15 7.42
N GLU A 7 18.88 -4.98 8.42
CA GLU A 7 17.51 -5.40 8.68
C GLU A 7 16.71 -4.24 9.28
N HIS A 8 15.59 -3.91 8.64
CA HIS A 8 14.65 -2.89 9.09
C HIS A 8 13.24 -3.45 9.20
N THR A 9 12.54 -3.03 10.24
CA THR A 9 11.09 -3.22 10.38
C THR A 9 10.33 -2.09 9.70
N TYR A 10 9.07 -2.31 9.36
CA TYR A 10 8.18 -1.25 8.84
C TYR A 10 8.17 0.01 9.72
N ALA A 11 8.10 -0.14 11.04
CA ALA A 11 8.11 0.99 11.97
C ALA A 11 9.41 1.81 11.89
N GLN A 12 10.55 1.13 11.74
CA GLN A 12 11.85 1.79 11.55
C GLN A 12 11.93 2.51 10.22
N ILE A 13 11.40 1.90 9.15
CA ILE A 13 11.37 2.52 7.82
C ILE A 13 10.54 3.81 7.85
N CYS A 14 9.32 3.77 8.40
CA CYS A 14 8.49 4.95 8.57
C CYS A 14 9.22 6.05 9.36
N LYS A 15 9.88 5.70 10.47
CA LYS A 15 10.66 6.66 11.28
C LYS A 15 11.81 7.31 10.50
N ILE A 16 12.50 6.55 9.64
CA ILE A 16 13.60 7.06 8.81
C ILE A 16 13.10 7.95 7.68
N LEU A 17 11.93 7.65 7.11
CA LEU A 17 11.30 8.42 6.03
C LEU A 17 10.49 9.61 6.54
N GLY A 18 10.27 9.74 7.85
CA GLY A 18 9.41 10.76 8.44
C GLY A 18 7.91 10.50 8.21
N TRP A 19 7.54 9.26 7.84
CA TRP A 19 6.16 8.88 7.59
C TRP A 19 5.45 8.47 8.88
N GLU A 20 4.15 8.76 8.96
CA GLU A 20 3.30 8.26 10.03
C GLU A 20 3.03 6.76 9.81
N GLN A 21 3.08 5.97 10.88
CA GLN A 21 2.74 4.55 10.81
C GLN A 21 1.25 4.38 10.57
N LYS A 22 0.90 3.81 9.41
CA LYS A 22 -0.49 3.54 9.04
C LYS A 22 -0.87 2.09 9.30
N ALA A 23 -2.17 1.83 9.27
CA ALA A 23 -2.77 0.50 9.37
C ALA A 23 -3.59 0.18 8.11
N GLY A 24 -4.03 -1.07 7.97
CA GLY A 24 -4.94 -1.51 6.90
C GLY A 24 -4.38 -1.30 5.48
N ASN A 25 -5.21 -0.76 4.59
CA ASN A 25 -4.85 -0.55 3.18
C ASN A 25 -3.78 0.53 3.00
N SER A 26 -3.77 1.56 3.85
CA SER A 26 -2.75 2.61 3.82
C SER A 26 -1.36 2.07 4.13
N LYS A 27 -1.26 1.11 5.07
CA LYS A 27 0.00 0.39 5.33
C LYS A 27 0.49 -0.37 4.10
N LYS A 28 -0.42 -1.07 3.41
CA LYS A 28 -0.08 -1.80 2.18
C LYS A 28 0.41 -0.86 1.08
N ALA A 29 -0.22 0.31 0.95
CA ALA A 29 0.19 1.33 -0.03
C ALA A 29 1.62 1.86 0.28
N GLN A 30 1.90 2.19 1.54
CA GLN A 30 3.25 2.62 1.95
C GLN A 30 4.30 1.53 1.68
N LEU A 31 4.01 0.27 2.02
CA LEU A 31 4.92 -0.84 1.74
C LEU A 31 5.15 -1.02 0.24
N LYS A 32 4.08 -1.05 -0.57
CA LYS A 32 4.19 -1.20 -2.03
C LYS A 32 5.04 -0.10 -2.68
N GLU A 33 4.92 1.13 -2.19
CA GLU A 33 5.73 2.24 -2.65
C GLU A 33 7.22 2.03 -2.31
N ILE A 34 7.53 1.65 -1.06
CA ILE A 34 8.90 1.31 -0.63
C ILE A 34 9.45 0.15 -1.47
N GLU A 35 8.66 -0.90 -1.68
CA GLU A 35 9.02 -2.09 -2.45
C GLU A 35 9.29 -1.78 -3.93
N SER A 36 8.64 -0.74 -4.48
CA SER A 36 8.91 -0.28 -5.85
C SER A 36 10.10 0.69 -5.95
N ALA A 37 10.49 1.31 -4.85
CA ALA A 37 11.58 2.30 -4.81
C ALA A 37 12.94 1.69 -4.46
N TYR A 38 12.96 0.49 -3.88
CA TYR A 38 14.17 -0.20 -3.45
C TYR A 38 14.18 -1.66 -3.90
N GLU A 39 15.37 -2.18 -4.21
CA GLU A 39 15.60 -3.62 -4.22
C GLU A 39 15.74 -4.12 -2.78
N PHE A 40 15.03 -5.20 -2.45
CA PHE A 40 15.03 -5.76 -1.10
C PHE A 40 14.85 -7.27 -1.12
N TYR A 41 15.17 -7.89 0.01
CA TYR A 41 14.79 -9.26 0.31
C TYR A 41 14.34 -9.40 1.76
N HIS A 42 13.59 -10.46 2.03
CA HIS A 42 13.21 -10.85 3.38
C HIS A 42 14.21 -11.86 3.94
N PRO A 43 14.88 -11.58 5.07
CA PRO A 43 15.76 -12.56 5.69
C PRO A 43 14.96 -13.80 6.14
N ILE A 44 15.56 -14.99 5.99
CA ILE A 44 14.93 -16.25 6.39
C ILE A 44 15.14 -16.47 7.89
N ASN A 45 14.09 -16.88 8.60
CA ASN A 45 14.19 -17.34 9.97
C ASN A 45 14.81 -18.74 10.00
N LYS A 46 16.01 -18.89 10.55
CA LYS A 46 16.73 -20.17 10.64
C LYS A 46 15.95 -21.27 11.37
N LYS A 47 15.06 -20.90 12.32
CA LYS A 47 14.27 -21.88 13.10
C LYS A 47 13.09 -22.43 12.32
N THR A 48 12.44 -21.59 11.50
CA THR A 48 11.19 -21.96 10.83
C THR A 48 11.33 -22.10 9.32
N ASN A 49 12.49 -21.75 8.74
CA ASN A 49 12.75 -21.62 7.30
C ASN A 49 11.74 -20.74 6.55
N LYS A 50 11.05 -19.84 7.26
CA LYS A 50 10.08 -18.89 6.69
C LYS A 50 10.69 -17.48 6.61
N PRO A 51 10.30 -16.66 5.62
CA PRO A 51 10.72 -15.27 5.55
C PRO A 51 10.24 -14.48 6.77
N LYS A 52 11.12 -13.66 7.33
CA LYS A 52 10.76 -12.70 8.38
C LYS A 52 9.94 -11.55 7.79
N LYS A 53 9.14 -10.89 8.64
CA LYS A 53 8.40 -9.66 8.30
C LYS A 53 9.28 -8.40 8.35
N THR A 54 10.55 -8.53 8.01
CA THR A 54 11.56 -7.46 8.02
C THR A 54 12.19 -7.35 6.63
N TYR A 55 12.72 -6.17 6.32
CA TYR A 55 13.26 -5.85 5.01
C TYR A 55 14.76 -5.63 5.12
N ILE A 56 15.54 -6.20 4.21
CA ILE A 56 16.92 -5.81 3.97
C ILE A 56 16.99 -5.19 2.58
N PHE A 57 17.29 -3.90 2.53
CA PHE A 57 17.39 -3.14 1.29
C PHE A 57 18.80 -3.24 0.73
N THR A 58 18.95 -3.67 -0.53
CA THR A 58 20.25 -3.83 -1.20
C THR A 58 20.61 -2.61 -2.01
N ARG A 59 19.62 -1.99 -2.67
CA ARG A 59 19.83 -0.87 -3.56
C ARG A 59 18.62 0.05 -3.60
N LYS A 60 18.87 1.35 -3.77
CA LYS A 60 17.85 2.37 -4.03
C LYS A 60 17.71 2.54 -5.54
N ILE A 61 16.49 2.43 -6.05
CA ILE A 61 16.15 2.62 -7.46
C ILE A 61 15.72 4.06 -7.71
N ARG A 62 14.81 4.58 -6.87
CA ARG A 62 14.25 5.93 -6.96
C ARG A 62 13.95 6.51 -5.59
N ASP A 63 13.55 7.78 -5.55
CA ASP A 63 13.04 8.41 -4.34
C ASP A 63 11.63 7.91 -4.00
N VAL A 64 11.40 7.78 -2.69
CA VAL A 64 10.15 7.32 -2.09
C VAL A 64 9.25 8.52 -1.87
N VAL A 65 8.01 8.46 -2.34
CA VAL A 65 7.01 9.52 -2.14
C VAL A 65 5.95 8.99 -1.19
N GLU A 66 5.53 9.78 -0.18
CA GLU A 66 4.48 9.30 0.72
C GLU A 66 3.16 9.12 -0.06
N PRO A 67 2.56 7.92 -0.07
CA PRO A 67 1.29 7.73 -0.77
C PRO A 67 0.19 8.57 -0.13
N SER A 68 -0.50 9.37 -0.95
CA SER A 68 -1.60 10.21 -0.51
C SER A 68 -2.81 9.37 -0.07
N LYS A 69 -3.67 9.95 0.78
CA LYS A 69 -4.94 9.32 1.19
C LYS A 69 -5.84 8.96 0.00
N SER A 70 -5.73 9.66 -1.14
CA SER A 70 -6.53 9.36 -2.35
C SER A 70 -6.07 8.10 -3.08
N ASN A 71 -4.80 7.71 -2.92
CA ASN A 71 -4.22 6.54 -3.60
C ASN A 71 -4.19 5.31 -2.69
N CYS A 72 -4.72 5.42 -1.47
CA CYS A 72 -5.01 4.31 -0.59
C CYS A 72 -6.27 3.59 -1.11
N GLY A 73 -6.11 2.83 -2.19
CA GLY A 73 -7.16 2.10 -2.90
C GLY A 73 -8.05 1.28 -1.96
N GLY A 74 -9.06 1.93 -1.40
CA GLY A 74 -10.32 1.29 -1.11
C GLY A 74 -10.83 0.81 -2.46
N ALA A 75 -11.17 -0.48 -2.54
CA ALA A 75 -11.97 -0.94 -3.65
C ALA A 75 -13.25 -0.10 -3.63
N HIS A 76 -13.29 0.95 -4.44
CA HIS A 76 -14.55 1.54 -4.84
C HIS A 76 -15.28 0.40 -5.52
N ASN A 77 -16.25 -0.19 -4.82
CA ASN A 77 -17.24 -1.12 -5.31
C ASN A 77 -18.19 -0.42 -6.31
N THR A 78 -17.66 0.52 -7.11
CA THR A 78 -18.33 1.24 -8.19
C THR A 78 -18.98 0.27 -9.16
N LYS A 79 -18.41 -0.91 -9.40
CA LYS A 79 -19.05 -1.92 -10.26
C LYS A 79 -20.44 -2.36 -9.78
N ASN A 80 -20.69 -2.40 -8.46
CA ASN A 80 -21.98 -2.80 -7.89
C ASN A 80 -22.86 -1.60 -7.54
N ILE A 81 -22.25 -0.44 -7.26
CA ILE A 81 -22.96 0.80 -6.96
C ILE A 81 -23.47 1.45 -8.26
N GLN A 82 -22.69 1.43 -9.35
CA GLN A 82 -23.06 2.02 -10.62
C GLN A 82 -24.32 1.35 -11.19
N SER A 83 -24.39 0.01 -11.18
CA SER A 83 -25.58 -0.72 -11.65
C SER A 83 -26.85 -0.38 -10.87
N MET A 84 -26.73 -0.09 -9.57
CA MET A 84 -27.88 0.31 -8.75
C MET A 84 -28.28 1.78 -9.03
N ILE A 85 -27.30 2.66 -9.25
CA ILE A 85 -27.53 4.06 -9.64
C ILE A 85 -28.22 4.12 -11.02
N ASP A 86 -27.72 3.36 -11.99
CA ASP A 86 -28.28 3.31 -13.35
C ASP A 86 -29.75 2.84 -13.32
N TYR A 87 -30.05 1.78 -12.56
CA TYR A 87 -31.43 1.29 -12.37
C TYR A 87 -32.36 2.34 -11.73
N LEU A 88 -31.87 3.07 -10.72
CA LEU A 88 -32.66 4.11 -10.06
C LEU A 88 -32.89 5.31 -10.98
N GLN A 89 -31.90 5.73 -11.77
CA GLN A 89 -32.07 6.80 -12.75
C GLN A 89 -33.07 6.42 -13.84
N GLU A 90 -32.95 5.23 -14.42
CA GLU A 90 -33.89 4.72 -15.44
C GLU A 90 -35.33 4.65 -14.91
N LYS A 91 -35.52 4.30 -13.63
CA LYS A 91 -36.85 4.31 -12.99
C LYS A 91 -37.41 5.71 -12.78
N PHE A 92 -36.61 6.66 -12.33
CA PHE A 92 -37.06 8.04 -12.12
C PHE A 92 -37.34 8.79 -13.43
N ASP A 93 -36.62 8.47 -14.50
CA ASP A 93 -36.84 9.08 -15.82
C ASP A 93 -38.10 8.54 -16.53
N LEU A 94 -38.57 7.34 -16.17
CA LEU A 94 -39.83 6.76 -16.67
C LEU A 94 -41.10 7.37 -16.04
N ASP A 95 -41.01 7.89 -14.82
CA ASP A 95 -42.15 8.48 -14.10
C ASP A 95 -42.39 9.96 -14.46
N ASN A 96 -41.53 10.58 -15.28
CA ASN A 96 -41.59 11.99 -15.70
C ASN A 96 -42.03 12.19 -17.17
N ASN A 97 -42.59 11.17 -17.82
CA ASN A 97 -43.06 11.23 -19.22
C ASN A 97 -44.54 10.86 -19.33
#